data_AF-A0A0S2K858-F1
#
_entry.id   AF-A0A0S2K858-F1
#
_cell.length_a   1.000
_cell.length_b   1.000
_cell.length_c   1.000
_cell.angle_alpha   90.00
_cell.angle_beta   90.00
_cell.angle_gamma   90.00
#
_symmetry.space_group_name_H-M   'P 1'
#
loop_
_entity.id
_entity.type
_entity.pdbx_description
1 polymer ?
#
loop_
_entity_poly.entity_id
_entity_poly.type
_entity_poly.pdbx_seq_one_letter_code
_entity_poly.pdbx_strand_id
1 'polypeptide(L)' 'MTSLLLTTAVVASLCYEPENDVHAIQLEKHELGIEFVSARENEKKHCISVKASQLNAAKKLAAKDPEMFELKHK' A
#
# COMPACT_ATOMS: atom_id res chain seq x y z
N MET A 1 -34.01 -4.21 -15.71
CA MET A 1 -32.69 -4.07 -16.38
C MET A 1 -31.62 -4.21 -15.31
N THR A 2 -30.73 -5.17 -15.49
CA THR A 2 -29.65 -5.59 -14.58
C THR A 2 -28.57 -4.51 -14.47
N SER A 3 -28.48 -3.83 -13.34
CA SER A 3 -27.26 -3.07 -12.99
C SER A 3 -26.23 -4.05 -12.44
N LEU A 4 -25.24 -4.39 -13.28
CA LEU A 4 -24.01 -5.04 -12.85
C LEU A 4 -23.31 -4.14 -11.82
N LEU A 5 -23.35 -4.53 -10.54
CA LEU A 5 -22.45 -4.00 -9.53
C LEU A 5 -21.03 -4.48 -9.88
N LEU A 6 -20.25 -3.63 -10.56
CA LEU A 6 -18.79 -3.78 -10.62
C LEU A 6 -18.24 -3.58 -9.20
N THR A 7 -18.31 -4.65 -8.42
CA THR A 7 -17.57 -4.79 -7.17
C THR A 7 -16.11 -4.91 -7.56
N THR A 8 -15.41 -3.77 -7.61
CA THR A 8 -13.95 -3.75 -7.63
C THR A 8 -13.51 -4.34 -6.30
N ALA A 9 -13.29 -5.64 -6.28
CA ALA A 9 -12.95 -6.38 -5.08
C ALA A 9 -11.64 -5.81 -4.53
N VAL A 10 -11.74 -5.11 -3.41
CA VAL A 10 -10.59 -4.76 -2.58
C VAL A 10 -10.10 -6.07 -1.98
N VAL A 11 -8.89 -6.49 -2.35
CA VAL A 11 -8.35 -7.82 -2.00
C VAL A 11 -7.43 -7.76 -0.78
N ALA A 12 -6.82 -6.59 -0.54
CA ALA A 12 -5.94 -6.35 0.59
C ALA A 12 -5.87 -4.85 0.91
N SER A 13 -5.27 -4.52 2.04
CA SER A 13 -4.86 -3.17 2.43
C SER A 13 -3.37 -3.17 2.67
N LEU A 14 -2.66 -2.16 2.17
CA LEU A 14 -1.24 -1.98 2.42
C LEU A 14 -1.08 -0.83 3.40
N CYS A 15 -0.50 -1.10 4.55
CA CYS A 15 -0.27 -0.15 5.62
C CYS A 15 1.20 0.24 5.69
N TYR A 16 1.47 1.53 5.87
CA TYR A 16 2.77 2.12 6.12
C TYR A 16 2.91 2.46 7.60
N GLU A 17 4.01 2.03 8.20
CA GLU A 17 4.41 2.32 9.58
C GLU A 17 5.65 3.22 9.61
N PRO A 18 5.52 4.49 10.06
CA PRO A 18 6.63 5.45 10.09
C PRO A 18 7.65 5.14 11.18
N GLU A 19 7.24 4.44 12.26
CA GLU A 19 8.12 4.08 13.38
C GLU A 19 9.28 3.16 12.94
N ASN A 20 9.09 2.44 11.84
CA ASN A 20 10.07 1.53 11.26
C ASN A 20 10.73 2.11 9.99
N ASP A 21 10.50 3.40 9.67
CA ASP A 21 11.10 4.12 8.53
C ASP A 21 12.53 4.58 8.83
N VAL A 22 13.39 3.62 9.12
CA VAL A 22 14.83 3.87 9.35
C VAL A 22 15.64 3.77 8.04
N HIS A 23 15.03 3.24 6.97
CA HIS A 23 15.68 2.97 5.69
C HIS A 23 15.14 3.89 4.57
N ALA A 24 16.04 4.49 3.79
CA ALA A 24 15.70 5.37 2.67
C ALA A 24 15.12 4.60 1.46
N ILE A 25 13.90 4.08 1.58
CA ILE A 25 13.21 3.44 0.46
C ILE A 25 12.79 4.52 -0.53
N GLN A 26 13.16 4.34 -1.79
CA GLN A 26 12.67 5.18 -2.89
C GLN A 26 11.26 4.73 -3.27
N LEU A 27 10.27 5.26 -2.54
CA LEU A 27 8.84 5.02 -2.78
C LEU A 27 8.40 5.47 -4.17
N GLU A 28 9.06 6.49 -4.72
CA GLU A 28 8.81 7.01 -6.06
C GLU A 28 8.94 5.95 -7.18
N LYS A 29 9.65 4.85 -6.92
CA LYS A 29 9.82 3.72 -7.86
C LYS A 29 8.66 2.73 -7.82
N HIS A 30 7.70 2.90 -6.93
CA HIS A 30 6.57 1.99 -6.78
C HIS A 30 5.26 2.71 -7.09
N GLU A 31 4.40 2.07 -7.89
CA GLU A 31 3.10 2.64 -8.30
C GLU A 31 2.21 3.03 -7.11
N LEU A 32 2.37 2.34 -5.99
CA LEU A 32 1.66 2.61 -4.72
C LEU A 32 2.43 3.55 -3.79
N GLY A 33 3.71 3.79 -4.08
CA GLY A 33 4.59 4.56 -3.20
C GLY A 33 4.23 6.03 -3.11
N ILE A 34 3.62 6.61 -4.15
CA ILE A 34 3.18 8.01 -4.19
C ILE A 34 2.18 8.30 -3.06
N GLU A 35 1.25 7.37 -2.77
CA GLU A 35 0.26 7.55 -1.70
C GLU A 35 0.90 7.53 -0.30
N PHE A 36 2.09 6.93 -0.17
CA PHE A 36 2.83 6.87 1.09
C PHE A 36 3.87 7.98 1.24
N VAL A 37 4.23 8.72 0.18
CA VAL A 37 5.19 9.84 0.27
C VAL A 37 4.70 10.87 1.28
N SER A 38 3.44 11.29 1.20
CA SER A 38 2.89 12.27 2.14
C SER A 38 2.80 11.70 3.57
N ALA A 39 2.44 10.42 3.71
CA ALA A 39 2.39 9.75 5.02
C ALA A 39 3.77 9.72 5.68
N ARG A 40 4.82 9.48 4.89
CA ARG A 40 6.22 9.53 5.31
C ARG A 40 6.68 10.92 5.71
N GLU A 41 6.43 11.94 4.89
CA GLU A 41 6.81 13.33 5.19
C GLU A 41 6.16 13.84 6.48
N ASN A 42 4.98 13.32 6.83
CA ASN A 42 4.25 13.68 8.03
C ASN A 42 4.44 12.69 9.19
N GLU A 43 5.30 11.68 9.04
CA GLU A 43 5.55 10.62 10.03
C GLU A 43 4.26 9.98 10.57
N LYS A 44 3.31 9.70 9.67
CA LYS A 44 1.97 9.20 10.00
C LYS A 44 1.74 7.80 9.44
N LYS A 45 1.11 6.95 10.26
CA LYS A 45 0.56 5.67 9.80
C LYS A 45 -0.50 5.92 8.73
N HIS A 46 -0.41 5.20 7.63
CA HIS A 46 -1.37 5.33 6.52
C HIS A 46 -1.62 3.99 5.86
N CYS A 47 -2.88 3.66 5.58
CA CYS A 47 -3.24 2.42 4.90
C CYS A 47 -4.06 2.73 3.65
N ILE A 48 -3.67 2.13 2.52
CA ILE A 48 -4.40 2.24 1.26
C ILE A 48 -5.08 0.91 0.92
N SER A 49 -6.20 0.99 0.23
CA SER A 49 -6.89 -0.19 -0.29
C SER A 49 -6.23 -0.66 -1.59
N VAL A 50 -5.79 -1.91 -1.62
CA VAL A 50 -5.10 -2.51 -2.76
C VAL A 50 -6.12 -3.26 -3.62
N LYS A 51 -6.24 -2.81 -4.88
CA LYS A 51 -7.03 -3.51 -5.90
C LYS A 51 -6.28 -4.74 -6.40
N ALA A 52 -7.01 -5.71 -6.97
CA ALA A 52 -6.41 -6.93 -7.53
C ALA A 52 -5.25 -6.65 -8.53
N SER A 53 -5.39 -5.60 -9.36
CA SER A 53 -4.34 -5.17 -10.30
C SER A 53 -3.07 -4.65 -9.62
N GLN A 54 -3.19 -4.11 -8.41
CA GLN A 54 -2.10 -3.52 -7.63
C GLN A 54 -1.50 -4.50 -6.60
N LEU A 55 -2.08 -5.69 -6.45
CA LEU A 55 -1.69 -6.68 -5.45
C LEU A 55 -0.21 -7.09 -5.58
N ASN A 56 0.27 -7.28 -6.81
CA ASN A 56 1.67 -7.63 -7.05
C ASN A 56 2.64 -6.49 -6.68
N ALA A 57 2.26 -5.24 -6.96
CA ALA A 57 3.05 -4.08 -6.56
C ALA A 57 3.09 -3.94 -5.03
N ALA A 58 1.94 -4.13 -4.37
CA ALA A 58 1.84 -4.07 -2.91
C ALA A 58 2.66 -5.17 -2.24
N LYS A 59 2.63 -6.40 -2.78
CA LYS A 59 3.46 -7.52 -2.30
C LYS A 59 4.94 -7.23 -2.48
N LYS A 60 5.36 -6.66 -3.61
CA LYS A 60 6.77 -6.28 -3.84
C LYS A 60 7.23 -5.20 -2.86
N LEU A 61 6.38 -4.21 -2.59
CA LEU A 61 6.68 -3.14 -1.64
C LEU A 61 6.78 -3.68 -0.20
N ALA A 62 5.80 -4.47 0.23
CA ALA A 62 5.83 -5.16 1.53
C ALA A 62 7.00 -6.14 1.67
N ALA A 63 7.38 -6.87 0.61
CA ALA A 63 8.51 -7.80 0.66
C ALA A 63 9.86 -7.09 0.69
N LYS A 64 9.96 -5.88 0.12
CA LYS A 64 11.19 -5.10 0.13
C LYS A 64 11.48 -4.57 1.52
N ASP A 65 10.44 -4.13 2.23
CA ASP A 65 10.55 -3.50 3.54
C ASP A 65 9.39 -3.93 4.46
N PRO A 66 9.41 -5.19 4.95
CA PRO A 66 8.29 -5.80 5.69
C PRO A 66 8.05 -5.19 7.06
N GLU A 67 9.03 -4.47 7.62
CA GLU A 67 8.88 -3.75 8.89
C GLU A 67 8.08 -2.44 8.72
N MET A 68 8.17 -1.82 7.55
CA MET A 68 7.47 -0.57 7.23
C MET A 68 6.13 -0.83 6.56
N PHE A 69 6.06 -1.84 5.70
CA PHE A 69 4.91 -2.11 4.85
C PHE A 69 4.25 -3.44 5.19
N GLU A 70 3.07 -3.36 5.78
CA GLU A 70 2.27 -4.53 6.14
C GLU A 70 1.10 -4.70 5.17
N LEU A 71 1.04 -5.85 4.49
CA LEU A 71 -0.10 -6.20 3.65
C LEU A 71 -1.15 -6.95 4.49
N LYS A 72 -2.24 -6.28 4.85
CA LYS A 72 -3.38 -6.86 5.57
C LYS A 72 -4.40 -7.41 4.58
N HIS A 73 -4.79 -8.66 4.74
CA HIS A 73 -5.95 -9.21 4.03
C HIS A 73 -7.23 -8.73 4.72
N LYS A 74 -8.20 -8.27 3.92
CA LYS A 74 -9.49 -7.80 4.42
C LYS A 74 -10.47 -8.95 4.60
#